data_AF-A0A7J8HKA6-F1
#
_entry.id   AF-A0A7J8HKA6-F1
#
_cell.length_a   1.000
_cell.length_b   1.000
_cell.length_c   1.000
_cell.angle_alpha   90.00
_cell.angle_beta   90.00
_cell.angle_gamma   90.00
#
_symmetry.space_group_name_H-M   'P 1'
#
loop_
_entity.id
_entity.type
_entity.pdbx_description
1 polymer ?
#
loop_
_entity_poly.entity_id
_entity_poly.type
_entity_poly.pdbx_seq_one_letter_code
_entity_poly.pdbx_strand_id
1 'polypeptide(L)'
;MKTPARPPLTLPWALPLLLLVLAPCGVAGDVPTYQWWDADTREWLTCGQCPPGTFVHQPCGRDRPTACRPCPPQHYTRFWNYLERCRYCNVICGEHSPCPPGYGMVALGTPTQDTQCQQCPPGTFSANSSSSEQCQPHRNCTALGLALNVPGTPFHDAMCTSCRGSPLSTPEPGSPGDWKGAGAEECERALVDFVAFQNLSFRRLLQLQQALGGPGAQSPPQLWEDWQDRVSLQQQLRQQLTELREARPGALMAGLLQALHTARLLGLERTVRKHFLQPTEPPPYLLY
;
A
#
# COMPACT_ATOMS: atom_id res chain seq x y z
N MET A 1 -6.00 52.66 24.44
CA MET A 1 -6.65 53.83 25.11
C MET A 1 -6.66 55.01 24.14
N LYS A 2 -7.55 56.00 24.36
CA LYS A 2 -7.72 57.26 23.58
C LYS A 2 -8.21 57.15 22.12
N THR A 3 -9.53 57.16 21.97
CA THR A 3 -10.30 58.06 21.05
C THR A 3 -10.28 59.51 21.61
N PRO A 4 -10.82 60.57 20.96
CA PRO A 4 -11.74 60.71 19.79
C PRO A 4 -11.05 61.40 18.58
N ALA A 5 -11.62 62.19 17.64
CA ALA A 5 -12.91 62.88 17.53
C ALA A 5 -13.34 63.27 16.07
N ARG A 6 -14.42 64.04 15.97
CA ARG A 6 -15.07 64.70 14.80
C ARG A 6 -15.88 65.91 15.34
N PRO A 7 -16.45 66.81 14.51
CA PRO A 7 -16.02 67.38 13.22
C PRO A 7 -15.84 68.93 13.38
N PRO A 8 -16.10 69.85 12.41
CA PRO A 8 -17.43 70.10 11.81
C PRO A 8 -17.45 70.39 10.30
N LEU A 9 -18.67 70.66 9.80
CA LEU A 9 -19.10 70.92 8.43
C LEU A 9 -18.48 72.15 7.74
N THR A 10 -18.37 72.10 6.41
CA THR A 10 -18.86 73.17 5.50
C THR A 10 -19.20 72.60 4.12
N LEU A 11 -20.14 73.22 3.43
CA LEU A 11 -20.46 73.04 2.01
C LEU A 11 -20.57 74.44 1.38
N PRO A 12 -20.17 74.62 0.11
CA PRO A 12 -21.11 75.27 -0.80
C PRO A 12 -21.12 74.66 -2.21
N TRP A 13 -22.08 75.15 -2.99
CA TRP A 13 -22.61 74.53 -4.20
C TRP A 13 -21.72 74.69 -5.44
N ALA A 14 -21.66 73.64 -6.26
CA ALA A 14 -21.33 73.73 -7.68
C ALA A 14 -22.18 72.70 -8.46
N LEU A 15 -23.06 73.19 -9.35
CA LEU A 15 -23.87 72.38 -10.26
C LEU A 15 -23.34 72.54 -11.70
N PRO A 16 -22.63 71.56 -12.26
CA PRO A 16 -22.42 71.45 -13.69
C PRO A 16 -23.60 70.70 -14.33
N LEU A 17 -24.13 71.20 -15.46
CA LEU A 17 -25.17 70.50 -16.20
C LEU A 17 -24.59 69.34 -17.02
N LEU A 18 -25.33 68.22 -17.02
CA LEU A 18 -25.57 67.31 -18.13
C LEU A 18 -24.48 67.18 -19.21
N LEU A 19 -23.74 66.06 -19.18
CA LEU A 19 -23.24 65.41 -20.39
C LEU A 19 -23.82 64.00 -20.49
N LEU A 20 -24.69 63.79 -21.49
CA LEU A 20 -25.23 62.48 -21.84
C LEU A 20 -24.15 61.66 -22.54
N VAL A 21 -23.52 60.74 -21.81
CA VAL A 21 -22.87 59.57 -22.42
C VAL A 21 -23.87 58.43 -22.40
N LEU A 22 -24.54 58.21 -23.52
CA LEU A 22 -25.18 56.92 -23.78
C LEU A 22 -24.06 55.88 -23.90
N ALA A 23 -23.74 55.22 -22.79
CA ALA A 23 -22.95 54.00 -22.83
C ALA A 23 -23.73 53.01 -23.71
N PRO A 24 -23.18 52.53 -24.84
CA PRO A 24 -23.84 51.47 -25.58
C PRO A 24 -23.94 50.26 -24.65
N CYS A 25 -25.15 49.72 -24.49
CA CYS A 25 -25.32 48.45 -23.80
C CYS A 25 -24.34 47.44 -24.39
N GLY A 26 -23.64 46.72 -23.52
CA GLY A 26 -22.46 45.93 -23.90
C GLY A 26 -22.75 45.01 -25.08
N VAL A 27 -21.74 44.84 -25.94
CA VAL A 27 -21.80 44.03 -27.17
C VAL A 27 -22.61 42.76 -26.92
N ALA A 28 -23.73 42.62 -27.63
CA ALA A 28 -24.56 41.43 -27.57
C ALA A 28 -23.80 40.26 -28.17
N GLY A 29 -22.99 39.59 -27.35
CA GLY A 29 -22.35 38.33 -27.68
C GLY A 29 -23.45 37.32 -27.98
N ASP A 30 -23.50 36.88 -29.24
CA ASP A 30 -24.63 36.13 -29.77
C ASP A 30 -24.90 34.87 -28.93
N VAL A 31 -26.10 34.78 -28.37
CA VAL A 31 -26.43 33.77 -27.36
C VAL A 31 -26.65 32.44 -28.08
N PRO A 32 -25.82 31.39 -27.84
CA PRO A 32 -25.98 30.11 -28.52
C PRO A 32 -27.39 29.57 -28.32
N THR A 33 -28.03 29.10 -29.38
CA THR A 33 -29.42 28.63 -29.35
C THR A 33 -29.52 27.11 -29.41
N TYR A 34 -30.70 26.57 -29.12
CA TYR A 34 -31.07 25.17 -29.30
C TYR A 34 -32.53 25.07 -29.77
N GLN A 35 -32.87 24.01 -30.49
CA GLN A 35 -34.26 23.77 -30.89
C GLN A 35 -35.02 23.04 -29.78
N TRP A 36 -36.21 23.52 -29.47
CA TRP A 36 -37.13 22.96 -28.49
C TRP A 36 -38.51 22.75 -29.12
N TRP A 37 -39.19 21.67 -28.76
CA TRP A 37 -40.57 21.42 -29.18
C TRP A 37 -41.53 21.92 -28.08
N ASP A 38 -42.29 22.97 -28.36
CA ASP A 38 -43.26 23.47 -27.40
C ASP A 38 -44.54 22.61 -27.42
N ALA A 39 -44.85 21.98 -26.28
CA ALA A 39 -46.00 21.10 -26.16
C ALA A 39 -47.34 21.85 -26.19
N ASP A 40 -47.34 23.13 -25.78
CA ASP A 40 -48.54 23.97 -25.70
C ASP A 40 -48.96 24.46 -27.10
N THR A 41 -48.04 25.03 -27.89
CA THR A 41 -48.34 25.51 -29.26
C THR A 41 -48.18 24.46 -30.35
N ARG A 42 -47.41 23.39 -30.11
CA ARG A 42 -46.97 22.39 -31.13
C ARG A 42 -46.12 23.00 -32.25
N GLU A 43 -45.27 23.96 -31.90
CA GLU A 43 -44.30 24.58 -32.79
C GLU A 43 -42.86 24.30 -32.33
N TRP A 44 -41.91 24.30 -33.27
CA TRP A 44 -40.48 24.29 -32.95
C TRP A 44 -40.01 25.71 -32.61
N LEU A 45 -39.48 25.89 -31.41
CA LEU A 45 -38.95 27.16 -30.91
C LEU A 45 -37.42 27.13 -30.86
N THR A 46 -36.78 28.19 -31.34
CA THR A 46 -35.34 28.40 -31.20
C THR A 46 -35.06 29.11 -29.87
N CYS A 47 -34.76 28.33 -28.84
CA CYS A 47 -34.51 28.83 -27.48
C CYS A 47 -33.04 29.23 -27.28
N GLY A 48 -32.77 30.27 -26.48
CA GLY A 48 -31.42 30.57 -26.00
C GLY A 48 -30.92 29.53 -25.00
N GLN A 49 -29.66 29.10 -25.10
CA GLN A 49 -29.03 28.19 -24.14
C GLN A 49 -28.71 28.90 -22.81
N CYS A 50 -28.48 28.11 -21.77
CA CYS A 50 -28.05 28.59 -20.47
C CYS A 50 -26.51 28.69 -20.37
N PRO A 51 -25.95 29.78 -19.79
CA PRO A 51 -24.51 29.99 -19.69
C PRO A 51 -23.80 29.00 -18.74
N PRO A 52 -22.45 28.91 -18.80
CA PRO A 52 -21.66 28.16 -17.82
C PRO A 52 -22.02 28.49 -16.37
N GLY A 53 -22.02 27.47 -15.51
CA GLY A 53 -22.47 27.56 -14.11
C GLY A 53 -24.00 27.51 -13.94
N THR A 54 -24.77 27.40 -15.02
CA THR A 54 -26.24 27.29 -14.99
C THR A 54 -26.77 26.15 -15.86
N PHE A 55 -28.03 25.77 -15.65
CA PHE A 55 -28.77 24.75 -16.39
C PHE A 55 -30.21 25.21 -16.68
N VAL A 56 -30.90 24.56 -17.61
CA VAL A 56 -32.30 24.83 -17.97
C VAL A 56 -33.21 24.35 -16.85
N HIS A 57 -33.88 25.27 -16.16
CA HIS A 57 -34.95 24.95 -15.22
C HIS A 57 -36.30 24.84 -15.94
N GLN A 58 -36.57 25.75 -16.87
CA GLN A 58 -37.72 25.67 -17.80
C GLN A 58 -37.26 26.09 -19.20
N PRO A 59 -37.60 25.33 -20.26
CA PRO A 59 -37.38 25.73 -21.65
C PRO A 59 -38.08 27.05 -22.01
N CYS A 60 -37.69 27.65 -23.13
CA CYS A 60 -38.41 28.81 -23.65
C CYS A 60 -39.83 28.44 -24.12
N GLY A 61 -40.68 29.45 -24.25
CA GLY A 61 -41.98 29.39 -24.91
C GLY A 61 -42.13 30.65 -25.79
N ARG A 62 -43.21 30.74 -26.57
CA ARG A 62 -43.42 31.81 -27.58
C ARG A 62 -42.98 33.21 -27.12
N ASP A 63 -43.43 33.61 -25.93
CA ASP A 63 -43.20 34.95 -25.35
C ASP A 63 -42.36 34.92 -24.05
N ARG A 64 -41.70 33.78 -23.74
CA ARG A 64 -40.88 33.60 -22.52
C ARG A 64 -39.49 33.04 -22.87
N PRO A 65 -38.37 33.69 -22.47
CA PRO A 65 -37.04 33.12 -22.68
C PRO A 65 -36.81 31.89 -21.79
N THR A 66 -35.77 31.11 -22.11
CA THR A 66 -35.32 29.96 -21.31
C THR A 66 -35.00 30.40 -19.88
N ALA A 67 -35.65 29.78 -18.89
CA ALA A 67 -35.37 30.07 -17.49
C ALA A 67 -34.21 29.22 -16.99
N CYS A 68 -33.04 29.85 -16.82
CA CYS A 68 -31.84 29.21 -16.30
C CYS A 68 -31.78 29.26 -14.76
N ARG A 69 -31.21 28.25 -14.11
CA ARG A 69 -30.87 28.25 -12.68
C ARG A 69 -29.39 27.92 -12.45
N PRO A 70 -28.75 28.46 -11.39
CA PRO A 70 -27.38 28.12 -11.03
C PRO A 70 -27.27 26.64 -10.66
N CYS A 71 -26.11 26.03 -10.91
CA CYS A 71 -25.84 24.67 -10.48
C CYS A 71 -25.91 24.54 -8.95
N PRO A 72 -26.50 23.45 -8.42
CA PRO A 72 -26.41 23.15 -6.99
C PRO A 72 -24.96 22.80 -6.58
N PRO A 73 -24.63 22.80 -5.28
CA PRO A 73 -23.33 22.36 -4.78
C PRO A 73 -22.91 20.98 -5.35
N GLN A 74 -21.59 20.79 -5.51
CA GLN A 74 -20.99 19.61 -6.13
C GLN A 74 -21.41 19.36 -7.60
N HIS A 75 -21.97 20.34 -8.31
CA HIS A 75 -22.33 20.23 -9.73
C HIS A 75 -21.84 21.43 -10.55
N TYR A 76 -21.64 21.23 -11.86
CA TYR A 76 -21.13 22.25 -12.78
C TYR A 76 -21.68 22.11 -14.21
N THR A 77 -21.58 23.21 -14.96
CA THR A 77 -21.65 23.24 -16.44
C THR A 77 -20.52 24.15 -16.93
N ARG A 78 -19.60 23.62 -17.75
CA ARG A 78 -18.40 24.36 -18.21
C ARG A 78 -18.66 25.23 -19.44
N PHE A 79 -19.74 24.94 -20.18
CA PHE A 79 -20.05 25.54 -21.47
C PHE A 79 -21.51 26.02 -21.49
N TRP A 80 -21.87 26.82 -22.50
CA TRP A 80 -23.27 27.03 -22.86
C TRP A 80 -23.96 25.69 -23.09
N ASN A 81 -25.17 25.54 -22.56
CA ASN A 81 -25.84 24.25 -22.53
C ASN A 81 -27.37 24.36 -22.44
N TYR A 82 -28.04 23.27 -22.82
CA TYR A 82 -29.49 23.09 -22.72
C TYR A 82 -29.85 21.92 -21.76
N LEU A 83 -29.01 21.65 -20.76
CA LEU A 83 -29.21 20.51 -19.85
C LEU A 83 -30.30 20.81 -18.81
N GLU A 84 -31.15 19.83 -18.52
CA GLU A 84 -32.15 19.88 -17.43
C GLU A 84 -31.52 19.74 -16.03
N ARG A 85 -30.23 19.42 -15.94
CA ARG A 85 -29.45 19.31 -14.69
C ARG A 85 -27.96 19.48 -14.95
N CYS A 86 -27.24 20.11 -14.02
CA CYS A 86 -25.79 20.21 -14.09
C CYS A 86 -25.08 18.84 -13.94
N ARG A 87 -23.84 18.75 -14.40
CA ARG A 87 -23.00 17.54 -14.27
C ARG A 87 -22.42 17.46 -12.86
N TYR A 88 -22.34 16.28 -12.27
CA TYR A 88 -21.68 16.08 -10.97
C TYR A 88 -20.17 16.33 -11.05
N CYS A 89 -19.57 16.91 -10.00
CA CYS A 89 -18.13 17.10 -9.85
C CYS A 89 -17.43 15.77 -9.53
N ASN A 90 -17.27 14.91 -10.54
CA ASN A 90 -16.79 13.53 -10.39
C ASN A 90 -15.25 13.37 -10.37
N VAL A 91 -14.48 14.46 -10.27
CA VAL A 91 -13.02 14.42 -10.12
C VAL A 91 -12.70 14.40 -8.63
N ILE A 92 -12.24 13.26 -8.14
CA ILE A 92 -11.92 13.02 -6.73
C ILE A 92 -10.42 12.76 -6.64
N CYS A 93 -9.74 13.43 -5.71
CA CYS A 93 -8.35 13.14 -5.39
C CYS A 93 -8.30 11.97 -4.40
N GLY A 94 -7.63 10.88 -4.76
CA GLY A 94 -7.23 9.82 -3.85
C GLY A 94 -5.79 9.98 -3.38
N GLU A 95 -5.39 9.21 -2.36
CA GLU A 95 -3.98 8.94 -2.09
C GLU A 95 -3.43 7.98 -3.16
N HIS A 96 -2.10 7.99 -3.38
CA HIS A 96 -1.49 7.07 -4.33
C HIS A 96 -1.40 5.66 -3.75
N SER A 97 -1.79 4.65 -4.53
CA SER A 97 -1.74 3.25 -4.12
C SER A 97 -0.31 2.80 -3.80
N PRO A 98 -0.11 2.03 -2.71
CA PRO A 98 1.18 1.39 -2.44
C PRO A 98 1.37 0.15 -3.30
N CYS A 99 2.61 -0.11 -3.72
CA CYS A 99 2.99 -1.41 -4.27
C CYS A 99 3.06 -2.44 -3.13
N PRO A 100 2.38 -3.59 -3.21
CA PRO A 100 2.39 -4.61 -2.16
C PRO A 100 3.72 -5.39 -2.15
N PRO A 101 4.05 -6.08 -1.03
CA PRO A 101 5.23 -6.95 -0.96
C PRO A 101 5.27 -7.95 -2.12
N GLY A 102 6.43 -8.12 -2.75
CA GLY A 102 6.55 -8.80 -4.04
C GLY A 102 6.59 -7.88 -5.26
N TYR A 103 6.19 -6.62 -5.10
CA TYR A 103 6.11 -5.60 -6.15
C TYR A 103 6.83 -4.33 -5.72
N GLY A 104 7.45 -3.64 -6.68
CA GLY A 104 8.12 -2.36 -6.46
C GLY A 104 7.67 -1.32 -7.47
N MET A 105 7.79 -0.05 -7.08
CA MET A 105 7.42 1.10 -7.90
C MET A 105 8.35 1.23 -9.11
N VAL A 106 7.77 1.48 -10.30
CA VAL A 106 8.49 1.82 -11.54
C VAL A 106 8.27 3.26 -11.98
N ALA A 107 7.14 3.86 -11.61
CA ALA A 107 6.87 5.28 -11.77
C ALA A 107 6.10 5.79 -10.55
N LEU A 108 6.57 6.91 -9.99
CA LEU A 108 5.92 7.60 -8.88
C LEU A 108 4.57 8.16 -9.35
N GLY A 109 3.55 8.09 -8.49
CA GLY A 109 2.25 8.71 -8.76
C GLY A 109 2.33 10.20 -9.05
N THR A 110 1.39 10.69 -9.85
CA THR A 110 1.28 12.08 -10.31
C THR A 110 -0.13 12.63 -10.00
N PRO A 111 -0.43 13.92 -10.22
CA PRO A 111 -1.80 14.44 -10.05
C PRO A 111 -2.86 13.87 -11.00
N THR A 112 -2.49 13.02 -11.97
CA THR A 112 -3.42 12.44 -12.97
C THR A 112 -3.22 10.94 -13.22
N GLN A 113 -2.23 10.31 -12.59
CA GLN A 113 -1.93 8.88 -12.69
C GLN A 113 -1.49 8.35 -11.32
N ASP A 114 -1.92 7.14 -10.97
CA ASP A 114 -1.49 6.48 -9.74
C ASP A 114 -0.04 5.95 -9.84
N THR A 115 0.53 5.54 -8.72
CA THR A 115 1.81 4.81 -8.67
C THR A 115 1.75 3.57 -9.55
N GLN A 116 2.77 3.38 -10.40
CA GLN A 116 2.88 2.18 -11.23
C GLN A 116 3.82 1.18 -10.56
N CYS A 117 3.36 -0.06 -10.43
CA CYS A 117 4.07 -1.15 -9.74
C CYS A 117 4.37 -2.30 -10.71
N GLN A 118 5.54 -2.92 -10.59
CA GLN A 118 5.88 -4.17 -11.28
C GLN A 118 6.19 -5.28 -10.27
N GLN A 119 5.96 -6.54 -10.65
CA GLN A 119 6.47 -7.68 -9.88
C GLN A 119 8.00 -7.65 -9.88
N CYS A 120 8.63 -7.88 -8.73
CA CYS A 120 10.08 -7.80 -8.63
C CYS A 120 10.77 -8.91 -9.46
N PRO A 121 11.68 -8.57 -10.40
CA PRO A 121 12.34 -9.54 -11.26
C PRO A 121 13.28 -10.48 -10.47
N PRO A 122 13.66 -11.64 -11.04
CA PRO A 122 14.54 -12.60 -10.39
C PRO A 122 15.85 -11.97 -9.89
N GLY A 123 16.20 -12.24 -8.63
CA GLY A 123 17.34 -11.60 -7.95
C GLY A 123 17.02 -10.26 -7.29
N THR A 124 15.74 -9.86 -7.20
CA THR A 124 15.29 -8.65 -6.49
C THR A 124 14.07 -8.91 -5.61
N PHE A 125 13.79 -8.00 -4.67
CA PHE A 125 12.64 -8.05 -3.75
C PHE A 125 12.10 -6.67 -3.37
N SER A 126 10.87 -6.64 -2.85
CA SER A 126 10.25 -5.52 -2.14
C SER A 126 9.49 -6.10 -0.94
N ALA A 127 9.83 -5.67 0.27
CA ALA A 127 9.38 -6.33 1.50
C ALA A 127 8.14 -5.68 2.13
N ASN A 128 7.89 -4.40 1.84
CA ASN A 128 6.87 -3.58 2.48
C ASN A 128 5.75 -3.23 1.50
N SER A 129 4.61 -2.76 2.02
CA SER A 129 3.62 -2.06 1.21
C SER A 129 4.02 -0.60 1.09
N SER A 130 4.43 -0.13 -0.09
CA SER A 130 4.98 1.22 -0.28
C SER A 130 4.74 1.78 -1.68
N SER A 131 4.33 3.05 -1.77
CA SER A 131 4.20 3.79 -3.04
C SER A 131 5.54 4.36 -3.56
N SER A 132 6.63 4.21 -2.79
CA SER A 132 7.94 4.81 -3.10
C SER A 132 9.12 3.83 -3.16
N GLU A 133 8.94 2.56 -2.75
CA GLU A 133 10.00 1.54 -2.73
C GLU A 133 10.17 0.85 -4.10
N GLN A 134 11.35 0.95 -4.71
CA GLN A 134 11.72 0.14 -5.88
C GLN A 134 12.16 -1.25 -5.43
N CYS A 135 12.06 -2.26 -6.30
CA CYS A 135 12.63 -3.59 -6.05
C CYS A 135 14.15 -3.51 -5.84
N GLN A 136 14.62 -3.92 -4.67
CA GLN A 136 16.03 -3.94 -4.28
C GLN A 136 16.69 -5.26 -4.67
N PRO A 137 17.99 -5.30 -5.05
CA PRO A 137 18.70 -6.54 -5.33
C PRO A 137 18.83 -7.41 -4.08
N HIS A 138 18.73 -8.74 -4.25
CA HIS A 138 18.99 -9.70 -3.18
C HIS A 138 20.44 -9.63 -2.70
N ARG A 139 20.61 -9.73 -1.38
CA ARG A 139 21.90 -9.73 -0.69
C ARG A 139 22.80 -10.88 -1.14
N ASN A 140 23.96 -10.51 -1.68
CA ASN A 140 24.96 -11.49 -2.09
C ASN A 140 25.75 -12.02 -0.88
N CYS A 141 25.32 -13.15 -0.31
CA CYS A 141 25.96 -13.75 0.86
C CYS A 141 27.44 -14.10 0.65
N THR A 142 27.85 -14.54 -0.56
CA THR A 142 29.25 -14.93 -0.80
C THR A 142 30.18 -13.71 -0.88
N ALA A 143 29.69 -12.57 -1.37
CA ALA A 143 30.40 -11.29 -1.29
C ALA A 143 30.58 -10.78 0.16
N LEU A 144 29.75 -11.25 1.11
CA LEU A 144 29.89 -11.00 2.54
C LEU A 144 30.72 -12.08 3.28
N GLY A 145 31.21 -13.11 2.58
CA GLY A 145 31.90 -14.26 3.18
C GLY A 145 30.98 -15.25 3.94
N LEU A 146 29.67 -15.01 3.91
CA LEU A 146 28.67 -15.76 4.67
C LEU A 146 28.09 -16.94 3.85
N ALA A 147 27.51 -17.91 4.56
CA ALA A 147 26.69 -18.94 3.94
C ALA A 147 25.29 -18.39 3.61
N LEU A 148 24.68 -18.86 2.51
CA LEU A 148 23.26 -18.63 2.24
C LEU A 148 22.43 -19.53 3.15
N ASN A 149 21.58 -18.94 4.00
CA ASN A 149 20.66 -19.67 4.87
C ASN A 149 19.30 -19.86 4.18
N VAL A 150 18.72 -18.77 3.67
CA VAL A 150 17.42 -18.77 2.97
C VAL A 150 17.58 -18.02 1.64
N PRO A 151 17.20 -18.63 0.50
CA PRO A 151 17.16 -17.92 -0.78
C PRO A 151 16.03 -16.88 -0.77
N GLY A 152 16.36 -15.65 -1.16
CA GLY A 152 15.37 -14.57 -1.24
C GLY A 152 14.28 -14.84 -2.28
N THR A 153 13.13 -14.20 -2.09
CA THR A 153 11.98 -14.23 -3.02
C THR A 153 11.63 -12.79 -3.42
N PRO A 154 10.66 -12.55 -4.33
CA PRO A 154 10.20 -11.19 -4.62
C PRO A 154 9.74 -10.38 -3.39
N PHE A 155 9.40 -11.05 -2.27
CA PHE A 155 8.87 -10.42 -1.05
C PHE A 155 9.81 -10.46 0.17
N HIS A 156 11.02 -11.03 0.06
CA HIS A 156 12.04 -10.91 1.11
C HIS A 156 13.47 -11.08 0.60
N ASP A 157 14.41 -10.43 1.28
CA ASP A 157 15.84 -10.51 1.01
C ASP A 157 16.41 -11.92 1.23
N ALA A 158 17.53 -12.22 0.57
CA ALA A 158 18.30 -13.43 0.85
C ALA A 158 18.92 -13.35 2.26
N MET A 159 18.64 -14.36 3.08
CA MET A 159 19.13 -14.40 4.47
C MET A 159 20.45 -15.16 4.52
N CYS A 160 21.49 -14.49 5.02
CA CYS A 160 22.83 -15.03 5.16
C CYS A 160 23.13 -15.37 6.63
N THR A 161 24.03 -16.31 6.90
CA THR A 161 24.52 -16.60 8.25
C THR A 161 25.98 -17.00 8.26
N SER A 162 26.66 -16.83 9.40
CA SER A 162 27.95 -17.47 9.68
C SER A 162 27.79 -18.89 10.23
N CYS A 163 26.59 -19.29 10.65
CA CYS A 163 26.30 -20.64 11.15
C CYS A 163 26.49 -21.69 10.04
N ARG A 164 27.64 -22.37 10.07
CA ARG A 164 27.90 -23.62 9.35
C ARG A 164 27.79 -24.76 10.36
N GLY A 165 27.18 -25.88 10.00
CA GLY A 165 26.99 -27.04 10.88
C GLY A 165 28.27 -27.82 11.22
N SER A 166 29.30 -27.15 11.77
CA SER A 166 30.61 -27.73 12.06
C SER A 166 31.18 -27.19 13.37
N PRO A 167 31.76 -28.03 14.24
CA PRO A 167 32.13 -27.64 15.60
C PRO A 167 33.45 -26.86 15.65
N LEU A 168 33.40 -25.55 15.46
CA LEU A 168 34.55 -24.66 15.68
C LEU A 168 34.63 -24.10 17.12
N SER A 169 34.33 -24.98 18.08
CA SER A 169 34.82 -24.97 19.45
C SER A 169 35.24 -26.41 19.76
N THR A 170 36.34 -26.60 20.49
CA THR A 170 36.88 -27.93 20.82
C THR A 170 35.84 -28.80 21.53
N PRO A 171 35.69 -30.09 21.16
CA PRO A 171 34.71 -30.97 21.79
C PRO A 171 35.15 -31.36 23.21
N GLU A 172 34.62 -30.68 24.22
CA GLU A 172 34.56 -31.27 25.56
C GLU A 172 33.53 -32.42 25.58
N PRO A 173 33.82 -33.56 26.21
CA PRO A 173 33.00 -34.77 26.11
C PRO A 173 31.73 -34.68 26.98
N GLY A 174 30.65 -34.09 26.43
CA GLY A 174 29.36 -33.99 27.12
C GLY A 174 28.16 -33.72 26.22
N SER A 175 27.47 -34.80 25.82
CA SER A 175 26.17 -34.84 25.12
C SER A 175 26.10 -34.31 23.67
N PRO A 176 25.36 -34.99 22.76
CA PRO A 176 25.12 -34.48 21.41
C PRO A 176 23.89 -33.56 21.34
N GLY A 177 24.09 -32.26 21.06
CA GLY A 177 23.01 -31.34 20.70
C GLY A 177 23.14 -29.90 21.20
N ASP A 178 24.03 -29.62 22.16
CA ASP A 178 24.16 -28.30 22.78
C ASP A 178 24.97 -27.31 21.92
N TRP A 179 24.33 -26.23 21.46
CA TRP A 179 25.04 -25.07 20.91
C TRP A 179 25.63 -24.22 22.03
N LYS A 180 26.92 -24.42 22.36
CA LYS A 180 27.64 -23.63 23.38
C LYS A 180 28.70 -22.71 22.75
N GLY A 181 28.60 -21.41 23.05
CA GLY A 181 29.55 -20.38 22.63
C GLY A 181 28.88 -19.22 21.87
N ALA A 182 29.67 -18.19 21.54
CA ALA A 182 29.17 -16.94 20.93
C ALA A 182 28.50 -17.11 19.54
N GLY A 183 28.67 -18.26 18.88
CA GLY A 183 27.94 -18.60 17.64
C GLY A 183 26.53 -19.16 17.85
N ALA A 184 26.16 -19.52 19.08
CA ALA A 184 24.89 -20.20 19.36
C ALA A 184 23.67 -19.34 19.03
N GLU A 185 23.65 -18.07 19.44
CA GLU A 185 22.55 -17.13 19.16
C GLU A 185 22.38 -16.88 17.65
N GLU A 186 23.47 -16.88 16.88
CA GLU A 186 23.45 -16.72 15.42
C GLU A 186 22.95 -18.00 14.73
N CYS A 187 23.31 -19.19 15.23
CA CYS A 187 22.72 -20.44 14.78
C CYS A 187 21.23 -20.55 15.14
N GLU A 188 20.78 -20.08 16.31
CA GLU A 188 19.35 -20.05 16.67
C GLU A 188 18.59 -19.00 15.83
N ARG A 189 19.18 -17.83 15.56
CA ARG A 189 18.63 -16.83 14.62
C ARG A 189 18.48 -17.40 13.21
N ALA A 190 19.52 -18.06 12.70
CA ALA A 190 19.49 -18.73 11.41
C ALA A 190 18.44 -19.86 11.38
N LEU A 191 18.23 -20.59 12.48
CA LEU A 191 17.22 -21.64 12.59
C LEU A 191 15.78 -21.09 12.54
N VAL A 192 15.50 -19.99 13.24
CA VAL A 192 14.21 -19.26 13.17
C VAL A 192 13.91 -18.89 11.72
N ASP A 193 14.86 -18.20 11.08
CA ASP A 193 14.74 -17.70 9.72
C ASP A 193 14.58 -18.86 8.72
N PHE A 194 15.39 -19.91 8.86
CA PHE A 194 15.34 -21.07 7.99
C PHE A 194 13.95 -21.72 8.01
N VAL A 195 13.37 -21.97 9.19
CA VAL A 195 12.06 -22.64 9.29
C VAL A 195 10.90 -21.74 8.86
N ALA A 196 10.90 -20.46 9.24
CA ALA A 196 9.81 -19.54 8.91
C ALA A 196 9.62 -19.40 7.39
N PHE A 197 10.70 -19.33 6.62
CA PHE A 197 10.66 -19.05 5.19
C PHE A 197 10.55 -20.28 4.27
N GLN A 198 10.45 -21.49 4.83
CA GLN A 198 10.31 -22.73 4.05
C GLN A 198 9.09 -22.77 3.11
N ASN A 199 9.18 -23.59 2.06
CA ASN A 199 8.08 -23.80 1.12
C ASN A 199 6.99 -24.75 1.65
N LEU A 200 6.37 -24.36 2.77
CA LEU A 200 5.22 -25.03 3.38
C LEU A 200 3.90 -24.50 2.78
N SER A 201 2.90 -25.38 2.70
CA SER A 201 1.53 -24.97 2.39
C SER A 201 0.87 -24.33 3.60
N PHE A 202 -0.12 -23.45 3.37
CA PHE A 202 -0.91 -22.75 4.40
C PHE A 202 -1.31 -23.67 5.58
N ARG A 203 -1.89 -24.84 5.28
CA ARG A 203 -2.32 -25.81 6.32
C ARG A 203 -1.15 -26.33 7.19
N ARG A 204 0.05 -26.47 6.61
CA ARG A 204 1.26 -26.92 7.33
C ARG A 204 1.89 -25.80 8.17
N LEU A 205 1.82 -24.54 7.71
CA LEU A 205 2.21 -23.37 8.51
C LEU A 205 1.33 -23.27 9.76
N LEU A 206 0.01 -23.33 9.60
CA LEU A 206 -0.94 -23.27 10.70
C LEU A 206 -0.76 -24.43 11.70
N GLN A 207 -0.54 -25.65 11.21
CA GLN A 207 -0.22 -26.83 12.05
C GLN A 207 1.08 -26.65 12.85
N LEU A 208 2.10 -26.00 12.27
CA LEU A 208 3.35 -25.71 12.97
C LEU A 208 3.16 -24.64 14.05
N GLN A 209 2.45 -23.55 13.75
CA GLN A 209 2.12 -22.51 14.75
C GLN A 209 1.33 -23.08 15.93
N GLN A 210 0.36 -23.97 15.67
CA GLN A 210 -0.40 -24.68 16.71
C GLN A 210 0.49 -25.61 17.56
N ALA A 211 1.40 -26.36 16.93
CA ALA A 211 2.34 -27.23 17.65
C ALA A 211 3.37 -26.46 18.50
N LEU A 212 3.73 -25.23 18.09
CA LEU A 212 4.60 -24.33 18.84
C LEU A 212 3.88 -23.62 20.00
N GLY A 213 2.60 -23.31 19.84
CA GLY A 213 1.80 -22.62 20.87
C GLY A 213 1.39 -23.49 22.08
N GLY A 214 1.46 -24.82 21.95
CA GLY A 214 1.14 -25.76 23.03
C GLY A 214 -0.35 -25.87 23.39
N PRO A 215 -0.71 -26.76 24.34
CA PRO A 215 -2.09 -27.02 24.75
C PRO A 215 -2.64 -25.89 25.64
N GLY A 216 -2.93 -24.75 25.03
CA GLY A 216 -3.41 -23.54 25.71
C GLY A 216 -3.41 -22.28 24.84
N ALA A 217 -2.74 -22.29 23.68
CA ALA A 217 -2.83 -21.19 22.71
C ALA A 217 -4.28 -21.00 22.25
N GLN A 218 -4.83 -19.82 22.48
CA GLN A 218 -6.17 -19.46 22.04
C GLN A 218 -6.22 -19.37 20.50
N SER A 219 -7.32 -19.82 19.91
CA SER A 219 -7.61 -19.60 18.50
C SER A 219 -7.57 -18.10 18.18
N PRO A 220 -7.08 -17.68 17.00
CA PRO A 220 -7.32 -16.33 16.50
C PRO A 220 -8.83 -16.01 16.52
N PRO A 221 -9.25 -14.78 16.87
CA PRO A 221 -10.66 -14.38 16.80
C PRO A 221 -11.23 -14.64 15.40
N GLN A 222 -12.44 -15.19 15.33
CA GLN A 222 -13.01 -15.75 14.09
C GLN A 222 -13.53 -14.70 13.07
N LEU A 223 -12.84 -13.56 12.91
CA LEU A 223 -13.11 -12.57 11.85
C LEU A 223 -11.80 -11.94 11.34
N TRP A 224 -11.24 -12.49 10.25
CA TRP A 224 -10.33 -11.77 9.35
C TRP A 224 -10.54 -12.13 7.87
N GLU A 225 -11.81 -12.33 7.49
CA GLU A 225 -12.22 -12.62 6.10
C GLU A 225 -11.85 -11.49 5.14
N ASP A 226 -10.65 -11.58 4.53
CA ASP A 226 -10.45 -11.32 3.10
C ASP A 226 -9.15 -12.03 2.63
N TRP A 227 -7.97 -11.46 2.92
CA TRP A 227 -6.67 -11.95 2.40
C TRP A 227 -5.58 -12.04 3.48
N GLN A 228 -5.71 -12.97 4.43
CA GLN A 228 -4.64 -13.31 5.37
C GLN A 228 -3.50 -14.09 4.65
N ASP A 229 -2.63 -13.35 3.98
CA ASP A 229 -1.67 -13.82 2.98
C ASP A 229 -0.56 -14.76 3.49
N ARG A 230 0.06 -15.54 2.57
CA ARG A 230 1.16 -16.47 2.93
C ARG A 230 2.34 -15.74 3.58
N VAL A 231 2.69 -14.56 3.09
CA VAL A 231 3.81 -13.76 3.60
C VAL A 231 3.57 -13.42 5.08
N SER A 232 2.35 -13.01 5.43
CA SER A 232 1.93 -12.68 6.79
C SER A 232 2.04 -13.88 7.75
N LEU A 233 1.66 -15.09 7.30
CA LEU A 233 1.86 -16.31 8.11
C LEU A 233 3.34 -16.65 8.32
N GLN A 234 4.19 -16.47 7.31
CA GLN A 234 5.63 -16.71 7.44
C GLN A 234 6.29 -15.69 8.40
N GLN A 235 5.86 -14.42 8.35
CA GLN A 235 6.28 -13.40 9.31
C GLN A 235 5.78 -13.70 10.74
N GLN A 236 4.52 -14.10 10.92
CA GLN A 236 3.97 -14.45 12.24
C GLN A 236 4.67 -15.69 12.84
N LEU A 237 4.95 -16.71 12.02
CA LEU A 237 5.74 -17.88 12.44
C LEU A 237 7.17 -17.50 12.84
N ARG A 238 7.82 -16.58 12.10
CA ARG A 238 9.14 -16.02 12.46
C ARG A 238 9.10 -15.33 13.82
N GLN A 239 8.06 -14.53 14.07
CA GLN A 239 7.88 -13.80 15.33
C GLN A 239 7.70 -14.76 16.51
N GLN A 240 6.80 -15.74 16.41
CA GLN A 240 6.60 -16.74 17.47
C GLN A 240 7.86 -17.58 17.77
N LEU A 241 8.63 -17.94 16.72
CA LEU A 241 9.91 -18.64 16.88
C LEU A 241 11.00 -17.74 17.50
N THR A 242 10.96 -16.43 17.25
CA THR A 242 11.84 -15.42 17.86
C THR A 242 11.56 -15.28 19.36
N GLU A 243 10.27 -15.17 19.73
CA GLU A 243 9.82 -15.11 21.13
C GLU A 243 10.18 -16.40 21.91
N LEU A 244 10.01 -17.58 21.28
CA LEU A 244 10.40 -18.86 21.88
C LEU A 244 11.92 -18.99 22.12
N ARG A 245 12.75 -18.45 21.21
CA ARG A 245 14.20 -18.37 21.40
C ARG A 245 14.56 -17.51 22.60
N GLU A 246 13.99 -16.30 22.68
CA GLU A 246 14.29 -15.32 23.72
C GLU A 246 13.78 -15.76 25.10
N ALA A 247 12.67 -16.51 25.16
CA ALA A 247 12.18 -17.12 26.38
C ALA A 247 13.03 -18.31 26.87
N ARG A 248 13.77 -19.00 25.99
CA ARG A 248 14.60 -20.18 26.33
C ARG A 248 15.87 -20.30 25.44
N PRO A 249 16.88 -19.45 25.66
CA PRO A 249 18.12 -19.47 24.86
C PRO A 249 18.81 -20.84 24.87
N GLY A 250 19.34 -21.26 23.72
CA GLY A 250 20.02 -22.55 23.53
C GLY A 250 19.11 -23.78 23.46
N ALA A 251 17.82 -23.66 23.82
CA ALA A 251 16.87 -24.77 23.81
C ALA A 251 15.98 -24.81 22.56
N LEU A 252 16.10 -23.83 21.64
CA LEU A 252 15.19 -23.68 20.50
C LEU A 252 15.20 -24.92 19.60
N MET A 253 16.38 -25.45 19.29
CA MET A 253 16.54 -26.61 18.38
C MET A 253 15.77 -27.84 18.89
N ALA A 254 15.88 -28.17 20.18
CA ALA A 254 15.21 -29.33 20.76
C ALA A 254 13.68 -29.15 20.77
N GLY A 255 13.20 -27.97 21.19
CA GLY A 255 11.76 -27.65 21.19
C GLY A 255 11.15 -27.64 19.79
N LEU A 256 11.87 -27.09 18.82
CA LEU A 256 11.45 -27.02 17.41
C LEU A 256 11.39 -28.39 16.76
N LEU A 257 12.37 -29.27 16.98
CA LEU A 257 12.33 -30.65 16.48
C LEU A 257 11.13 -31.41 17.06
N GLN A 258 10.82 -31.24 18.34
CA GLN A 258 9.63 -31.82 18.97
C GLN A 258 8.32 -31.25 18.38
N ALA A 259 8.25 -29.94 18.12
CA ALA A 259 7.10 -29.29 17.49
C ALA A 259 6.90 -29.76 16.03
N LEU A 260 7.98 -29.87 15.25
CA LEU A 260 7.96 -30.42 13.88
C LEU A 260 7.48 -31.87 13.86
N HIS A 261 7.92 -32.69 14.81
CA HIS A 261 7.46 -34.07 14.97
C HIS A 261 5.97 -34.13 15.31
N THR A 262 5.52 -33.32 16.27
CA THR A 262 4.11 -33.20 16.68
C THR A 262 3.21 -32.74 15.53
N ALA A 263 3.66 -31.77 14.73
CA ALA A 263 3.00 -31.30 13.51
C ALA A 263 3.10 -32.28 12.32
N ARG A 264 3.75 -33.44 12.49
CA ARG A 264 4.02 -34.46 11.47
C ARG A 264 4.82 -33.94 10.27
N LEU A 265 5.62 -32.89 10.45
CA LEU A 265 6.46 -32.26 9.42
C LEU A 265 7.83 -32.95 9.27
N LEU A 266 7.83 -34.29 9.28
CA LEU A 266 9.03 -35.16 9.23
C LEU A 266 9.93 -34.96 8.01
N GLY A 267 9.44 -34.29 6.95
CA GLY A 267 10.27 -33.84 5.83
C GLY A 267 11.15 -32.65 6.21
N LEU A 268 10.55 -31.61 6.80
CA LEU A 268 11.26 -30.42 7.28
C LEU A 268 12.18 -30.75 8.46
N GLU A 269 11.76 -31.64 9.36
CA GLU A 269 12.61 -32.11 10.46
C GLU A 269 13.95 -32.67 9.93
N ARG A 270 13.92 -33.48 8.87
CA ARG A 270 15.13 -33.99 8.20
C ARG A 270 15.95 -32.90 7.53
N THR A 271 15.32 -31.92 6.89
CA THR A 271 16.02 -30.78 6.28
C THR A 271 16.73 -29.93 7.34
N VAL A 272 16.07 -29.61 8.46
CA VAL A 272 16.66 -28.88 9.59
C VAL A 272 17.85 -29.64 10.17
N ARG A 273 17.70 -30.93 10.45
CA ARG A 273 18.80 -31.79 10.93
C ARG A 273 19.97 -31.82 9.95
N LYS A 274 19.72 -31.89 8.64
CA LYS A 274 20.78 -31.85 7.61
C LYS A 274 21.49 -30.50 7.54
N HIS A 275 20.75 -29.39 7.58
CA HIS A 275 21.30 -28.04 7.36
C HIS A 275 22.09 -27.53 8.58
N PHE A 276 21.67 -27.89 9.80
CA PHE A 276 22.26 -27.38 11.04
C PHE A 276 23.08 -28.40 11.85
N LEU A 277 22.80 -29.71 11.76
CA LEU A 277 23.38 -30.73 12.66
C LEU A 277 24.27 -31.76 11.95
N GLN A 278 24.45 -31.70 10.63
CA GLN A 278 25.40 -32.57 9.91
C GLN A 278 26.69 -31.80 9.60
N PRO A 279 27.88 -32.38 9.87
CA PRO A 279 29.15 -31.83 9.42
C PRO A 279 29.15 -31.55 7.93
N THR A 280 29.55 -30.34 7.54
CA THR A 280 29.90 -30.06 6.14
C THR A 280 31.19 -30.81 5.82
N GLU A 281 31.10 -31.88 5.03
CA GLU A 281 32.29 -32.56 4.51
C GLU A 281 33.20 -31.54 3.79
N PRO A 282 34.52 -31.58 3.99
CA PRO A 282 35.44 -30.73 3.23
C PRO A 282 35.38 -31.14 1.75
N PRO A 283 35.58 -30.19 0.80
CA PRO A 283 35.66 -30.54 -0.61
C PRO A 283 36.81 -31.54 -0.84
N PRO A 284 36.66 -32.53 -1.73
CA PRO A 284 37.58 -33.68 -1.86
C PRO A 284 38.97 -33.33 -2.45
N TYR A 285 39.34 -32.05 -2.48
CA TYR A 285 40.57 -31.50 -3.05
C TYR A 285 41.53 -30.94 -1.98
N LEU A 286 41.28 -31.19 -0.69
CA LEU A 286 42.14 -30.78 0.43
C LEU A 286 42.70 -31.98 1.23
N LEU A 287 43.23 -32.96 0.51
CA LEU A 287 43.94 -34.13 1.07
C LEU A 287 45.20 -34.50 0.24
N TYR A 288 46.05 -33.51 -0.03
CA TYR A 288 47.47 -33.69 -0.44
C TYR A 288 48.30 -32.51 0.08
#